data_AF-A0AA51LZA3-F1
#
_entry.id   AF-A0AA51LZA3-F1
#
_cell.length_a   1.000
_cell.length_b   1.000
_cell.length_c   1.000
_cell.angle_alpha   90.00
_cell.angle_beta   90.00
_cell.angle_gamma   90.00
#
_symmetry.space_group_name_H-M   'P 1'
#
loop_
_entity.id
_entity.type
_entity.pdbx_description
1 polymer ?
#
loop_
_entity_poly.entity_id
_entity_poly.type
_entity_poly.pdbx_seq_one_letter_code
_entity_poly.pdbx_strand_id
1 'polypeptide(L)'
;MSDRSAVARQRLDTPRTGRFRVNFDVEAVGRVSESIARFLGTGRYLAIQTVVVIVWILLNVFAVTLQWDPYPFILLNLAFSTQAAYAAPLILLAQNRQENRDRVSLEVDRARAAQTKADTEFLARELAALRLAVGEVATRDYLRRELDDLRALLIEPEEEDTTSTASGKTRPARR
;
A
#
# COMPACT_ATOMS: atom_id res chain seq x y z
N MET A 1 -27.11 59.30 -26.27
CA MET A 1 -26.27 58.55 -27.21
C MET A 1 -24.82 58.77 -26.81
N SER A 2 -24.09 57.69 -26.54
CA SER A 2 -22.62 57.64 -26.37
C SER A 2 -22.06 57.86 -24.96
N ASP A 3 -22.31 56.87 -24.11
CA ASP A 3 -21.39 56.42 -23.07
C ASP A 3 -20.00 56.16 -23.68
N ARG A 4 -18.99 56.94 -23.30
CA ARG A 4 -17.57 56.73 -23.71
C ARG A 4 -16.58 56.82 -22.55
N SER A 5 -17.04 56.66 -21.30
CA SER A 5 -16.19 56.90 -20.11
C SER A 5 -15.83 55.64 -19.32
N ALA A 6 -16.26 54.44 -19.75
CA ALA A 6 -16.18 53.23 -18.93
C ALA A 6 -15.05 52.24 -19.27
N VAL A 7 -14.21 52.48 -20.30
CA VAL A 7 -13.28 51.44 -20.80
C VAL A 7 -11.81 51.66 -20.38
N ALA A 8 -11.45 52.80 -19.77
CA ALA A 8 -10.06 53.10 -19.42
C ALA A 8 -9.58 52.57 -18.05
N ARG A 9 -10.38 51.74 -17.35
CA ARG A 9 -10.04 51.20 -16.02
C ARG A 9 -9.80 49.68 -16.01
N GLN A 10 -9.47 49.11 -17.17
CA GLN A 10 -9.17 47.70 -17.27
C GLN A 10 -7.68 47.48 -17.58
N ARG A 11 -6.99 47.00 -16.55
CA ARG A 11 -5.76 46.16 -16.59
C ARG A 11 -4.42 46.88 -16.48
N LEU A 12 -4.14 47.39 -15.28
CA LEU A 12 -2.76 47.55 -14.81
C LEU A 12 -2.44 46.80 -13.50
N ASP A 13 -3.32 45.91 -13.03
CA ASP A 13 -3.16 45.20 -11.75
C ASP A 13 -2.84 43.71 -11.86
N THR A 14 -2.38 43.22 -13.03
CA THR A 14 -1.88 41.84 -13.11
C THR A 14 -0.38 41.87 -12.89
N PRO A 15 0.13 41.52 -11.69
CA PRO A 15 1.56 41.36 -11.51
C PRO A 15 2.00 40.28 -12.48
N ARG A 16 2.80 40.69 -13.47
CA ARG A 16 3.42 39.81 -14.44
C ARG A 16 4.50 39.03 -13.68
N THR A 17 4.06 38.02 -12.94
CA THR A 17 4.94 37.10 -12.23
C THR A 17 5.73 36.34 -13.29
N GLY A 18 6.95 36.83 -13.55
CA GLY A 18 7.98 36.06 -14.22
C GLY A 18 8.27 34.85 -13.35
N ARG A 19 7.45 33.81 -13.48
CA ARG A 19 7.70 32.50 -12.89
C ARG A 19 8.89 31.95 -13.64
N PHE A 20 10.09 32.27 -13.14
CA PHE A 20 11.28 31.48 -13.37
C PHE A 20 11.01 30.11 -12.74
N ARG A 21 10.24 29.27 -13.45
CA ARG A 21 10.00 27.89 -13.09
C ARG A 21 11.31 27.19 -13.41
N VAL A 22 12.18 27.10 -12.40
CA VAL A 22 13.23 26.09 -12.41
C VAL A 22 12.48 24.76 -12.38
N ASN A 23 12.29 24.16 -13.55
CA ASN A 23 11.75 22.81 -13.67
C ASN A 23 12.82 21.87 -13.15
N PHE A 24 12.90 21.76 -11.82
CA PHE A 24 13.62 20.68 -11.17
C PHE A 24 12.91 19.40 -11.56
N ASP A 25 13.56 18.64 -12.44
CA ASP A 25 13.07 17.35 -12.88
C ASP A 25 13.08 16.39 -11.67
N VAL A 26 11.92 16.28 -11.03
CA VAL A 26 11.70 15.48 -9.82
C VAL A 26 12.06 14.01 -10.07
N GLU A 27 11.93 13.55 -11.32
CA GLU A 27 12.26 12.19 -11.76
C GLU A 27 13.78 11.98 -11.82
N ALA A 28 14.53 12.95 -12.37
CA ALA A 28 15.99 12.92 -12.38
C ALA A 28 16.56 12.96 -10.95
N VAL A 29 16.00 13.83 -10.10
CA VAL A 29 16.38 13.91 -8.68
C VAL A 29 16.02 12.62 -7.95
N GLY A 30 14.89 11.98 -8.27
CA GLY A 30 14.48 10.70 -7.68
C GLY A 30 15.50 9.59 -7.95
N ARG A 31 15.92 9.41 -9.21
CA ARG A 31 16.91 8.40 -9.60
C ARG A 31 18.28 8.63 -8.97
N VAL A 32 18.73 9.88 -8.94
CA VAL A 32 20.00 10.26 -8.28
C VAL A 32 19.91 9.99 -6.77
N SER A 33 18.79 10.34 -6.13
CA SER A 33 18.57 10.10 -4.71
C SER A 33 18.59 8.61 -4.36
N GLU A 34 17.99 7.74 -5.18
CA GLU A 34 17.99 6.29 -4.95
C GLU A 34 19.38 5.67 -5.13
N SER A 35 20.20 6.20 -6.05
CA SER A 35 21.61 5.80 -6.16
C SER A 35 22.42 6.25 -4.94
N ILE A 36 22.23 7.48 -4.48
CA ILE A 36 22.93 8.05 -3.31
C ILE A 36 22.52 7.30 -2.04
N ALA A 37 21.24 6.98 -1.85
CA ALA A 37 20.74 6.23 -0.69
C ALA A 37 21.37 4.84 -0.59
N ARG A 38 21.45 4.10 -1.71
CA ARG A 38 22.11 2.79 -1.75
C ARG A 38 23.61 2.89 -1.48
N PHE A 39 24.25 3.95 -1.96
CA PHE A 39 25.67 4.19 -1.76
C PHE A 39 26.02 4.54 -0.31
N LEU A 40 25.28 5.49 0.29
CA LEU A 40 25.47 5.94 1.68
C LEU A 40 25.07 4.87 2.72
N GLY A 41 24.11 4.01 2.40
CA GLY A 41 23.69 2.91 3.28
C GLY A 41 24.67 1.73 3.34
N THR A 42 25.70 1.71 2.50
CA THR A 42 26.69 0.63 2.44
C THR A 42 27.96 1.04 3.20
N GLY A 43 28.55 0.14 4.01
CA GLY A 43 29.83 0.40 4.73
C GLY A 43 31.02 0.77 3.83
N ARG A 44 30.90 0.54 2.51
CA ARG A 44 31.84 0.96 1.48
C ARG A 44 32.00 2.48 1.40
N TYR A 45 30.95 3.27 1.64
CA TYR A 45 31.07 4.74 1.65
C TYR A 45 32.00 5.21 2.76
N LEU A 46 31.82 4.70 3.97
CA LEU A 46 32.67 5.02 5.11
C LEU A 46 34.13 4.64 4.84
N ALA A 47 34.39 3.47 4.27
CA ALA A 47 35.75 3.05 3.92
C ALA A 47 36.42 4.00 2.91
N ILE A 48 35.72 4.37 1.84
CA ILE A 48 36.24 5.32 0.84
C ILE A 48 36.48 6.69 1.48
N GLN A 49 35.53 7.19 2.27
CA GLN A 49 35.63 8.48 2.96
C GLN A 49 36.84 8.53 3.90
N THR A 50 37.09 7.46 4.67
CA THR A 50 38.26 7.36 5.55
C THR A 50 39.56 7.39 4.76
N VAL A 51 39.66 6.66 3.65
CA VAL A 51 40.86 6.68 2.79
C VAL A 51 41.09 8.08 2.23
N VAL A 52 40.05 8.76 1.75
CA VAL A 52 40.14 10.12 1.22
C VAL A 52 40.64 11.09 2.29
N VAL A 53 40.11 11.02 3.52
CA VAL A 53 40.56 11.87 4.63
C VAL A 53 42.03 11.62 4.98
N ILE A 54 42.46 10.35 5.04
CA ILE A 54 43.86 10.01 5.30
C ILE A 54 44.78 10.57 4.21
N VAL A 55 44.44 10.36 2.92
CA VAL A 55 45.21 10.90 1.79
C VAL A 55 45.26 12.42 1.84
N TRP A 56 44.16 13.08 2.19
CA TRP A 56 44.10 14.53 2.29
C TRP A 56 44.99 15.09 3.40
N ILE A 57 44.99 14.45 4.58
CA ILE A 57 45.88 14.80 5.69
C ILE A 57 47.34 14.62 5.26
N LEU A 58 47.69 13.50 4.62
CA LEU A 58 49.05 13.24 4.13
C LEU A 58 49.48 14.30 3.11
N LEU A 59 48.65 14.61 2.11
CA LEU A 59 48.93 15.65 1.12
C LEU A 59 49.16 17.01 1.76
N ASN A 60 48.37 17.38 2.77
CA ASN A 60 48.55 18.63 3.49
C ASN A 60 49.88 18.63 4.26
N VAL A 61 50.23 17.56 4.98
CA VAL A 61 51.53 17.42 5.67
C VAL A 61 52.72 17.52 4.70
N PHE A 62 52.62 16.91 3.51
CA PHE A 62 53.66 17.08 2.48
C PHE A 62 53.68 18.52 1.91
N ALA A 63 52.52 19.17 1.75
CA ALA A 63 52.44 20.56 1.28
C ALA A 63 52.98 21.59 2.30
N VAL A 64 53.00 21.26 3.59
CA VAL A 64 53.67 22.07 4.64
C VAL A 64 55.17 22.16 4.39
N THR A 65 55.79 21.11 3.82
CA THR A 65 57.20 21.16 3.44
C THR A 65 57.48 22.17 2.32
N LEU A 66 56.46 22.54 1.54
CA LEU A 66 56.46 23.61 0.54
C LEU A 66 55.97 24.97 1.10
N GLN A 67 55.79 25.11 2.42
CA GLN A 67 55.27 26.32 3.11
C GLN A 67 53.87 26.79 2.65
N TRP A 68 53.08 25.91 2.05
CA TRP A 68 51.78 26.27 1.47
C TRP A 68 50.67 26.47 2.54
N ASP A 69 50.83 25.91 3.74
CA ASP A 69 49.95 26.14 4.91
C ASP A 69 50.71 25.87 6.24
N PRO A 70 51.44 26.85 6.81
CA PRO A 70 52.17 26.68 8.08
C PRO A 70 51.21 26.38 9.25
N TYR A 71 51.69 25.64 10.26
CA TYR A 71 50.92 25.32 11.47
C TYR A 71 50.29 26.61 12.08
N PRO A 72 48.95 26.69 12.29
CA PRO A 72 47.99 25.61 12.52
C PRO A 72 46.96 25.43 11.37
N PHE A 73 47.40 24.95 10.19
CA PHE A 73 46.59 24.42 9.07
C PHE A 73 45.19 25.06 8.89
N ILE A 74 45.15 26.37 8.66
CA ILE A 74 43.89 27.13 8.66
C ILE A 74 43.00 26.72 7.49
N LEU A 75 43.60 26.38 6.34
CA LEU A 75 42.87 26.02 5.13
C LEU A 75 42.24 24.63 5.25
N LEU A 76 42.94 23.69 5.90
CA LEU A 76 42.40 22.36 6.16
C LEU A 76 41.19 22.43 7.10
N ASN A 77 41.33 23.18 8.19
CA ASN A 77 40.23 23.36 9.14
C ASN A 77 39.02 24.07 8.49
N LEU A 78 39.27 25.07 7.65
CA LEU A 78 38.20 25.76 6.93
C LEU A 78 37.47 24.79 5.98
N ALA A 79 38.21 24.00 5.20
CA ALA A 79 37.63 23.04 4.27
C ALA A 79 36.77 21.98 4.97
N PHE A 80 37.25 21.41 6.08
CA PHE A 80 36.49 20.44 6.86
C PHE A 80 35.25 21.06 7.52
N SER A 81 35.38 22.30 8.03
CA SER A 81 34.25 23.04 8.61
C SER A 81 33.17 23.31 7.57
N THR A 82 33.55 23.72 6.36
CA THR A 82 32.59 23.91 5.25
C THR A 82 31.98 22.57 4.81
N GLN A 83 32.76 21.49 4.76
CA GLN A 83 32.25 20.16 4.41
C GLN A 83 31.18 19.68 5.39
N ALA A 84 31.42 19.84 6.70
CA ALA A 84 30.43 19.55 7.73
C ALA A 84 29.20 20.46 7.64
N ALA A 85 29.40 21.75 7.40
CA ALA A 85 28.32 22.73 7.30
C ALA A 85 27.38 22.45 6.12
N TYR A 86 27.90 21.98 4.97
CA TYR A 86 27.07 21.61 3.81
C TYR A 86 26.45 20.20 3.93
N ALA A 87 27.06 19.31 4.72
CA ALA A 87 26.49 17.99 4.97
C ALA A 87 25.14 18.06 5.71
N ALA A 88 25.02 18.93 6.72
CA ALA A 88 23.79 19.07 7.50
C ALA A 88 22.51 19.32 6.66
N PRO A 89 22.44 20.33 5.77
CA PRO A 89 21.25 20.57 4.95
C PRO A 89 21.00 19.45 3.93
N LEU A 90 22.04 18.83 3.37
CA LEU A 90 21.88 17.68 2.48
C LEU A 90 21.28 16.47 3.20
N ILE A 91 21.75 16.20 4.42
CA ILE A 91 21.21 15.12 5.27
C ILE A 91 19.76 15.42 5.60
N LEU A 92 19.41 16.66 5.98
CA LEU A 92 18.02 17.06 6.25
C LEU A 92 17.11 16.88 5.03
N LEU A 93 17.59 17.20 3.82
CA LEU A 93 16.83 16.97 2.59
C LEU A 93 16.64 15.47 2.30
N ALA A 94 17.68 14.67 2.51
CA ALA A 94 17.59 13.21 2.38
C ALA A 94 16.63 12.61 3.41
N GLN A 95 16.68 13.08 4.65
CA GLN A 95 15.79 12.66 5.74
C GLN A 95 14.33 13.03 5.46
N ASN A 96 14.03 14.28 5.08
CA ASN A 96 12.67 14.69 4.71
C ASN A 96 12.08 13.84 3.58
N ARG A 97 12.91 13.44 2.60
CA ARG A 97 12.46 12.55 1.52
C ARG A 97 12.18 11.13 2.02
N GLN A 98 13.06 10.61 2.88
CA GLN A 98 12.88 9.29 3.47
C GLN A 98 11.62 9.24 4.32
N GLU A 99 11.42 10.23 5.20
CA GLU A 99 10.25 10.34 6.06
C GLU A 99 8.95 10.44 5.26
N ASN A 100 8.93 11.21 4.17
CA ASN A 100 7.77 11.26 3.27
C ASN A 100 7.47 9.89 2.62
N ARG A 101 8.49 9.16 2.17
CA ARG A 101 8.32 7.80 1.60
C ARG A 101 7.80 6.83 2.65
N ASP A 102 8.37 6.87 3.84
CA ASP A 102 7.99 6.01 4.96
C ASP A 102 6.56 6.29 5.43
N ARG A 103 6.16 7.57 5.48
CA ARG A 103 4.78 7.97 5.78
C ARG A 103 3.79 7.41 4.78
N VAL A 104 4.05 7.56 3.48
CA VAL A 104 3.18 7.01 2.42
C VAL A 104 3.09 5.49 2.52
N SER A 105 4.22 4.81 2.76
CA SER A 105 4.23 3.35 2.95
C SER A 105 3.37 2.93 4.14
N LEU A 106 3.50 3.62 5.28
CA LEU A 106 2.70 3.35 6.48
C LEU A 106 1.20 3.60 6.27
N GLU A 107 0.83 4.64 5.52
CA GLU A 107 -0.57 4.92 5.17
C GLU A 107 -1.17 3.80 4.30
N VAL A 108 -0.42 3.34 3.30
CA VAL A 108 -0.82 2.21 2.44
C VAL A 108 -0.96 0.92 3.24
N ASP A 109 0.00 0.62 4.11
CA ASP A 109 -0.03 -0.60 4.92
C ASP A 109 -1.19 -0.58 5.92
N ARG A 110 -1.50 0.57 6.52
CA ARG A 110 -2.70 0.73 7.36
C ARG A 110 -3.99 0.51 6.58
N ALA A 111 -4.10 1.07 5.37
CA ALA A 111 -5.27 0.88 4.52
C ALA A 111 -5.46 -0.59 4.13
N ARG A 112 -4.38 -1.27 3.75
CA ARG A 112 -4.39 -2.72 3.46
C ARG A 112 -4.79 -3.55 4.67
N ALA A 113 -4.27 -3.22 5.85
CA ALA A 113 -4.62 -3.92 7.08
C ALA A 113 -6.10 -3.74 7.43
N ALA A 114 -6.65 -2.54 7.26
CA ALA A 114 -8.08 -2.28 7.46
C ALA A 114 -8.95 -3.07 6.48
N GLN A 115 -8.56 -3.13 5.20
CA GLN A 115 -9.27 -3.90 4.19
C GLN A 115 -9.22 -5.40 4.48
N THR A 116 -8.05 -5.94 4.77
CA THR A 116 -7.87 -7.36 5.11
C THR A 116 -8.71 -7.75 6.34
N LYS A 117 -8.79 -6.86 7.34
CA LYS A 117 -9.66 -7.07 8.51
C LYS A 117 -11.13 -7.13 8.10
N ALA A 118 -11.60 -6.18 7.29
CA ALA A 118 -12.98 -6.16 6.81
C ALA A 118 -13.32 -7.41 5.98
N ASP A 119 -12.43 -7.83 5.09
CA ASP A 119 -12.60 -9.04 4.27
C ASP A 119 -12.66 -10.30 5.16
N THR A 120 -11.82 -10.38 6.19
CA THR A 120 -11.82 -11.49 7.15
C THR A 120 -13.12 -11.51 7.97
N GLU A 121 -13.60 -10.35 8.44
CA GLU A 121 -14.87 -10.25 9.15
C GLU A 121 -16.06 -10.63 8.26
N PHE A 122 -16.03 -10.24 6.98
CA PHE A 122 -17.04 -10.61 5.99
C PHE A 122 -17.05 -12.12 5.78
N LEU A 123 -15.89 -12.72 5.48
CA LEU A 123 -15.76 -14.17 5.29
C LEU A 123 -16.18 -14.95 6.54
N ALA A 124 -15.86 -14.46 7.74
CA ALA A 124 -16.28 -15.10 8.99
C ALA A 124 -17.81 -15.09 9.16
N ARG A 125 -18.49 -13.98 8.79
CA ARG A 125 -19.96 -13.89 8.82
C ARG A 125 -20.60 -14.81 7.78
N GLU A 126 -20.08 -14.81 6.56
CA GLU A 126 -20.54 -15.71 5.48
C GLU A 126 -20.35 -17.18 5.86
N LEU A 127 -19.21 -17.55 6.43
CA LEU A 127 -18.95 -18.90 6.93
C LEU A 127 -19.92 -19.29 8.05
N ALA A 128 -20.21 -18.36 8.97
CA ALA A 128 -21.18 -18.60 10.04
C ALA A 128 -22.60 -18.80 9.49
N ALA A 129 -23.02 -17.98 8.52
CA ALA A 129 -24.31 -18.12 7.85
C ALA A 129 -24.41 -19.45 7.08
N LEU A 130 -23.37 -19.79 6.30
CA LEU A 130 -23.27 -21.06 5.59
C LEU A 130 -23.33 -22.25 6.55
N ARG A 131 -22.64 -22.18 7.69
CA ARG A 131 -22.67 -23.22 8.72
C ARG A 131 -24.07 -23.43 9.29
N LEU A 132 -24.82 -22.37 9.53
CA LEU A 132 -26.21 -22.47 10.00
C LEU A 132 -27.11 -23.10 8.93
N ALA A 133 -27.02 -22.61 7.69
CA ALA A 133 -27.79 -23.14 6.56
C ALA A 133 -27.49 -24.64 6.29
N VAL A 134 -26.22 -25.05 6.31
CA VAL A 134 -25.83 -26.45 6.17
C VAL A 134 -26.24 -27.27 7.40
N GLY A 135 -26.15 -26.70 8.60
CA GLY A 135 -26.61 -27.35 9.83
C GLY A 135 -28.10 -27.69 9.82
N GLU A 136 -28.93 -26.85 9.19
CA GLU A 136 -30.37 -27.08 9.01
C GLU A 136 -30.69 -28.05 7.86
N VAL A 137 -29.87 -28.10 6.80
CA VAL A 137 -30.13 -28.95 5.61
C VAL A 137 -29.51 -30.35 5.75
N ALA A 138 -28.42 -30.50 6.52
CA ALA A 138 -27.81 -31.79 6.84
C ALA A 138 -28.33 -32.38 8.15
N THR A 139 -29.61 -32.14 8.49
CA THR A 139 -30.13 -32.62 9.76
C THR A 139 -30.21 -34.15 9.74
N ARG A 140 -29.67 -34.77 10.80
CA ARG A 140 -29.75 -36.21 11.13
C ARG A 140 -31.12 -36.82 10.90
N ASP A 141 -32.19 -36.03 11.01
CA ASP A 141 -33.57 -36.45 10.78
C ASP A 141 -33.95 -36.60 9.31
N TYR A 142 -33.35 -35.83 8.40
CA TYR A 142 -33.48 -36.05 6.95
C TYR A 142 -32.70 -37.29 6.54
N LEU A 143 -31.44 -37.42 6.97
CA LEU A 143 -30.63 -38.63 6.74
C LEU A 143 -31.27 -39.88 7.38
N ARG A 144 -31.93 -39.76 8.54
CA ARG A 144 -32.70 -40.85 9.15
C ARG A 144 -33.96 -41.18 8.38
N ARG A 145 -34.73 -40.17 7.95
CA ARG A 145 -35.92 -40.41 7.12
C ARG A 145 -35.55 -41.11 5.82
N GLU A 146 -34.51 -40.65 5.13
CA GLU A 146 -34.08 -41.29 3.88
C GLU A 146 -33.55 -42.71 4.11
N LEU A 147 -32.85 -42.95 5.23
CA LEU A 147 -32.44 -44.30 5.62
C LEU A 147 -33.62 -45.20 6.02
N ASP A 148 -34.62 -44.66 6.70
CA ASP A 148 -35.82 -45.40 7.11
C ASP A 148 -36.74 -45.69 5.89
N ASP A 149 -36.87 -44.76 4.94
CA ASP A 149 -37.58 -44.96 3.67
C ASP A 149 -36.87 -46.01 2.80
N LEU A 150 -35.54 -45.93 2.66
CA LEU A 150 -34.75 -46.96 1.97
C LEU A 150 -34.87 -48.32 2.66
N ARG A 151 -34.89 -48.34 3.99
CA ARG A 151 -35.09 -49.56 4.78
C ARG A 151 -36.50 -50.11 4.57
N ALA A 152 -37.53 -49.27 4.54
CA ALA A 152 -38.91 -49.68 4.29
C ALA A 152 -39.03 -50.30 2.90
N LEU A 153 -38.49 -49.65 1.87
CA LEU A 153 -38.46 -50.16 0.49
C LEU A 153 -37.72 -51.50 0.33
N LEU A 154 -36.73 -51.79 1.17
CA LEU A 154 -36.00 -53.06 1.17
C LEU A 154 -36.65 -54.14 2.05
N ILE A 155 -37.49 -53.76 3.02
CA ILE A 155 -38.14 -54.66 3.98
C ILE A 155 -39.56 -55.03 3.55
N GLU A 156 -40.23 -54.19 2.75
CA GLU A 156 -41.55 -54.48 2.22
C GLU A 156 -41.47 -55.74 1.33
N PRO A 157 -42.02 -56.89 1.76
CA PRO A 157 -42.31 -57.97 0.83
C PRO A 157 -43.49 -57.49 -0.03
N GLU A 158 -43.50 -57.82 -1.31
CA GLU A 158 -44.62 -57.56 -2.22
C GLU A 158 -45.94 -58.14 -1.68
N GLU A 159 -46.67 -57.38 -0.85
CA GLU A 159 -48.03 -57.72 -0.44
C GLU A 159 -48.86 -56.44 -0.39
N GLU A 160 -49.28 -55.94 -1.56
CA GLU A 160 -50.62 -55.36 -1.73
C GLU A 160 -50.89 -55.06 -3.21
N ASP A 161 -51.57 -55.99 -3.89
CA ASP A 161 -52.40 -55.65 -5.05
C ASP A 161 -53.61 -56.60 -5.20
N THR A 162 -54.42 -56.73 -4.15
CA THR A 162 -55.79 -57.27 -4.28
C THR A 162 -56.74 -56.62 -3.28
N THR A 163 -57.32 -55.45 -3.60
CA THR A 163 -58.75 -55.13 -3.37
C THR A 163 -59.06 -53.65 -3.67
N SER A 164 -59.11 -53.30 -4.95
CA SER A 164 -59.94 -52.16 -5.39
C SER A 164 -60.57 -52.45 -6.75
N THR A 165 -61.55 -53.36 -6.75
CA THR A 165 -62.49 -53.52 -7.87
C THR A 165 -63.86 -53.91 -7.29
N ALA A 166 -64.54 -52.95 -6.67
CA ALA A 166 -65.97 -53.09 -6.37
C ALA A 166 -66.62 -51.71 -6.23
N SER A 167 -66.59 -50.90 -7.29
CA SER A 167 -67.54 -49.79 -7.46
C SER A 167 -68.24 -49.96 -8.81
N GLY A 168 -69.33 -50.74 -8.77
CA GLY A 168 -70.11 -51.13 -9.95
C GLY A 168 -71.61 -51.15 -9.64
N LYS A 169 -72.23 -49.97 -9.67
CA LYS A 169 -73.56 -49.68 -10.26
C LYS A 169 -74.75 -50.55 -9.78
N THR A 170 -75.69 -49.94 -9.04
CA THR A 170 -77.15 -50.15 -9.26
C THR A 170 -77.95 -48.93 -8.79
N ARG A 171 -78.66 -48.28 -9.75
CA ARG A 171 -79.63 -47.19 -9.54
C ARG A 171 -80.96 -47.74 -9.01
N PRO A 172 -81.70 -47.02 -8.15
CA PRO A 172 -83.09 -47.35 -7.86
C PRO A 172 -84.05 -46.61 -8.81
N ALA A 173 -85.08 -47.29 -9.30
CA ALA A 173 -86.24 -46.67 -9.95
C ALA A 173 -87.52 -47.51 -9.81
N ARG A 174 -88.31 -47.17 -8.78
CA ARG A 174 -89.76 -46.83 -8.87
C ARG A 174 -90.70 -47.75 -9.68
N ARG A 175 -91.49 -48.58 -8.99
CA ARG A 175 -92.97 -48.50 -8.93
C ARG A 175 -93.55 -49.50 -7.95
#